data_AF-A0A3C0VMT6-F1
#
_entry.id   AF-A0A3C0VMT6-F1
#
_cell.length_a   1.000
_cell.length_b   1.000
_cell.length_c   1.000
_cell.angle_alpha   90.00
_cell.angle_beta   90.00
_cell.angle_gamma   90.00
#
_symmetry.space_group_name_H-M   'P 1'
#
loop_
_entity.id
_entity.type
_entity.pdbx_description
1 polymer ?
#
loop_
_entity_poly.entity_id
_entity_poly.type
_entity_poly.pdbx_seq_one_letter_code
_entity_poly.pdbx_strand_id
1 'polypeptide(L)'
;MWFFYVPDCDKIVQSLNTYITFEENWEDLMSQKLKLIVGFALSVFLVACVMAYLAVGLSGFDNVLAEPWGLVTILDLVLGVVCMTAVIFTVESDWKKAAMWSVPIYFLGNIVTAVWILTRLDQITDSK
;
A
#
# COMPACT_ATOMS: atom_id res chain seq x y z
N MET A 1 3.04 -7.04 -58.86
CA MET A 1 3.40 -6.26 -57.64
C MET A 1 2.10 -5.69 -57.11
N TRP A 2 1.51 -6.31 -56.08
CA TRP A 2 0.20 -5.91 -55.55
C TRP A 2 0.42 -4.86 -54.46
N PHE A 3 0.18 -3.60 -54.79
CA PHE A 3 0.19 -2.49 -53.84
C PHE A 3 -1.20 -2.45 -53.18
N PHE A 4 -1.32 -2.99 -51.97
CA PHE A 4 -2.54 -2.87 -51.18
C PHE A 4 -2.69 -1.39 -50.77
N TYR A 5 -3.58 -0.66 -51.44
CA TYR A 5 -4.08 0.62 -50.98
C TYR A 5 -5.04 0.36 -49.81
N VAL A 6 -4.66 0.76 -48.60
CA VAL A 6 -5.55 0.73 -47.43
C VAL A 6 -6.34 2.05 -47.43
N PRO A 7 -7.63 2.04 -47.81
CA PRO A 7 -8.46 3.23 -47.68
C PRO A 7 -8.77 3.43 -46.18
N ASP A 8 -8.77 4.67 -45.70
CA ASP A 8 -9.12 5.04 -44.32
C ASP A 8 -8.10 4.70 -43.20
N CYS A 9 -6.81 4.97 -43.43
CA CYS A 9 -5.81 4.99 -42.34
C CYS A 9 -6.25 5.87 -41.15
N ASP A 10 -6.87 7.02 -41.43
CA ASP A 10 -7.31 7.98 -40.40
C ASP A 10 -8.38 7.40 -39.46
N LYS A 11 -9.33 6.61 -39.99
CA LYS A 11 -10.37 5.99 -39.14
C LYS A 11 -9.80 4.90 -38.25
N ILE A 12 -8.81 4.17 -38.74
CA ILE A 12 -8.09 3.15 -37.96
C ILE A 12 -7.30 3.83 -36.85
N VAL A 13 -6.56 4.90 -37.16
CA VAL A 13 -5.80 5.69 -36.18
C VAL A 13 -6.72 6.28 -35.11
N GLN A 14 -7.88 6.81 -35.49
CA GLN A 14 -8.84 7.39 -34.55
C GLN A 14 -9.51 6.34 -33.66
N SER A 15 -9.81 5.17 -34.23
CA SER A 15 -10.31 4.04 -33.45
C SER A 15 -9.26 3.54 -32.45
N LEU A 16 -8.00 3.38 -32.87
CA LEU A 16 -6.90 2.97 -32.00
C LEU A 16 -6.64 3.97 -30.87
N ASN A 17 -6.66 5.28 -31.17
CA ASN A 17 -6.49 6.32 -30.16
C ASN A 17 -7.60 6.29 -29.10
N THR A 18 -8.84 5.95 -29.52
CA THR A 18 -9.99 5.78 -28.61
C THR A 18 -9.83 4.55 -27.72
N TYR A 19 -9.32 3.43 -28.24
CA TYR A 19 -9.04 2.25 -27.42
C TYR A 19 -7.91 2.49 -26.42
N ILE A 20 -6.84 3.17 -26.84
CA ILE A 20 -5.70 3.50 -25.97
C ILE A 20 -6.14 4.41 -24.83
N THR A 21 -6.87 5.50 -25.13
CA THR A 21 -7.38 6.41 -24.08
C THR A 21 -8.41 5.75 -23.17
N PHE A 22 -9.23 4.84 -23.69
CA PHE A 22 -10.14 4.05 -22.87
C PHE A 22 -9.37 3.15 -21.90
N GLU A 23 -8.39 2.39 -22.39
CA GLU A 23 -7.56 1.50 -21.57
C GLU A 23 -6.82 2.26 -20.45
N GLU A 24 -6.18 3.39 -20.80
CA GLU A 24 -5.49 4.27 -19.85
C GLU A 24 -6.45 4.78 -18.76
N ASN A 25 -7.65 5.21 -19.15
CA ASN A 25 -8.68 5.64 -18.20
C ASN A 25 -9.20 4.49 -17.31
N TRP A 26 -9.25 3.23 -17.77
CA TRP A 26 -9.60 2.10 -16.89
C TRP A 26 -8.49 1.77 -15.90
N GLU A 27 -7.23 1.82 -16.31
CA GLU A 27 -6.09 1.64 -15.40
C GLU A 27 -6.12 2.70 -14.29
N ASP A 28 -6.33 3.97 -14.65
CA ASP A 28 -6.43 5.07 -13.70
C ASP A 28 -7.59 4.90 -12.74
N LEU A 29 -8.77 4.57 -13.26
CA LEU A 29 -9.98 4.46 -12.46
C LEU A 29 -9.91 3.26 -11.50
N MET A 30 -9.28 2.15 -11.90
CA MET A 30 -9.01 1.00 -11.04
C MET A 30 -7.95 1.33 -9.98
N SER A 31 -6.90 2.05 -10.35
CA SER A 31 -5.86 2.50 -9.43
C SER A 31 -6.40 3.45 -8.35
N GLN A 32 -7.23 4.43 -8.74
CA GLN A 32 -7.87 5.36 -7.81
C GLN A 32 -8.84 4.66 -6.85
N LYS A 33 -9.66 3.73 -7.35
CA LYS A 33 -10.53 2.92 -6.50
C LYS A 33 -9.74 2.07 -5.51
N LEU A 34 -8.63 1.48 -5.95
CA LEU A 34 -7.75 0.70 -5.08
C LEU A 34 -7.17 1.58 -3.96
N LYS A 35 -6.68 2.78 -4.27
CA LYS A 35 -6.20 3.75 -3.27
C LYS A 35 -7.25 4.06 -2.21
N LEU A 36 -8.49 4.32 -2.64
CA LEU A 36 -9.59 4.62 -1.71
C LEU A 36 -9.93 3.42 -0.82
N ILE A 37 -9.98 2.21 -1.38
CA ILE A 37 -10.28 1.00 -0.61
C ILE A 37 -9.17 0.71 0.40
N VAL A 38 -7.91 0.76 -0.03
CA VAL A 38 -6.75 0.52 0.85
C VAL A 38 -6.67 1.60 1.93
N GLY A 39 -6.84 2.87 1.57
CA GLY A 39 -6.82 3.98 2.52
C GLY A 39 -7.95 3.89 3.55
N PHE A 40 -9.15 3.49 3.13
CA PHE A 40 -10.28 3.26 4.04
C PHE A 40 -10.03 2.06 4.96
N ALA A 41 -9.53 0.95 4.44
CA ALA A 41 -9.21 -0.23 5.26
C ALA A 41 -8.16 0.09 6.33
N LEU A 42 -7.10 0.84 5.96
CA LEU A 42 -6.07 1.27 6.89
C LEU A 42 -6.61 2.24 7.95
N SER A 43 -7.50 3.17 7.57
CA SER A 43 -8.08 4.10 8.55
C SER A 43 -8.97 3.37 9.56
N VAL A 44 -9.78 2.41 9.11
CA VAL A 44 -10.59 1.55 9.99
C VAL A 44 -9.69 0.76 10.94
N PHE A 45 -8.59 0.18 10.44
CA PHE A 45 -7.62 -0.54 11.27
C PHE A 45 -6.99 0.38 12.34
N LEU A 46 -6.59 1.60 11.98
CA LEU A 46 -6.04 2.57 12.93
C LEU A 46 -7.05 2.93 14.03
N VAL A 47 -8.30 3.16 13.67
CA VAL A 47 -9.38 3.41 14.65
C VAL A 47 -9.55 2.22 15.58
N ALA A 48 -9.56 1.00 15.04
CA ALA A 48 -9.65 -0.22 15.85
C ALA A 48 -8.48 -0.35 16.83
N CYS A 49 -7.25 -0.05 16.41
CA CYS A 49 -6.08 -0.05 17.29
C CYS A 49 -6.21 0.96 18.44
N VAL A 50 -6.67 2.19 18.15
CA VAL A 50 -6.88 3.22 19.19
C VAL A 50 -7.96 2.78 20.16
N MET A 51 -9.09 2.25 19.67
CA MET A 51 -10.18 1.76 20.51
C MET A 51 -9.73 0.59 21.41
N ALA A 52 -8.94 -0.34 20.87
CA ALA A 52 -8.37 -1.45 21.66
C ALA A 52 -7.43 -0.93 22.76
N TYR A 53 -6.59 0.06 22.44
CA TYR A 53 -5.69 0.67 23.42
C TYR A 53 -6.45 1.37 24.55
N LEU A 54 -7.51 2.12 24.22
CA LEU A 54 -8.36 2.78 25.22
C LEU A 54 -9.12 1.79 26.10
N ALA A 55 -9.49 0.62 25.57
CA ALA A 55 -10.25 -0.38 26.32
C ALA A 55 -9.39 -1.16 27.33
N VAL A 56 -8.13 -1.45 27.00
CA VAL A 56 -7.30 -2.40 27.78
C VAL A 56 -6.11 -1.71 28.47
N GLY A 57 -5.66 -0.56 27.96
CA GLY A 57 -4.48 0.14 28.46
C GLY A 57 -3.19 -0.68 28.33
N LEU A 58 -2.15 -0.30 29.07
CA LEU A 58 -0.83 -0.94 29.00
C LEU A 58 -0.79 -2.37 29.57
N SER A 59 -1.78 -2.76 30.39
CA SER A 59 -1.92 -4.13 30.92
C SER A 59 -2.34 -5.17 29.88
N GLY A 60 -2.67 -4.76 28.65
CA GLY A 60 -3.06 -5.69 27.59
C GLY A 60 -1.94 -6.63 27.17
N PHE A 61 -0.68 -6.21 27.27
CA PHE A 61 0.47 -7.04 26.93
C PHE A 61 0.64 -8.24 27.87
N ASP A 62 0.39 -8.06 29.17
CA ASP A 62 0.48 -9.14 30.15
C ASP A 62 -0.56 -10.23 29.87
N ASN A 63 -1.77 -9.82 29.43
CA ASN A 63 -2.82 -10.74 29.05
C ASN A 63 -2.50 -11.50 27.76
N VAL A 64 -1.87 -10.85 26.77
CA VAL A 64 -1.41 -11.51 25.54
C VAL A 64 -0.32 -12.53 25.87
N LEU A 65 0.64 -12.19 26.75
CA LEU A 65 1.71 -13.11 27.14
C LEU A 65 1.20 -14.29 27.99
N ALA A 66 0.08 -14.13 28.69
CA ALA A 66 -0.58 -15.20 29.44
C ALA A 66 -1.34 -16.20 28.53
N GLU A 67 -1.75 -15.77 27.33
CA GLU A 67 -2.47 -16.61 26.37
C GLU A 67 -1.48 -17.46 25.55
N PRO A 68 -1.73 -18.77 25.35
CA PRO A 68 -0.84 -19.64 24.58
C PRO A 68 -0.58 -19.17 23.13
N TRP A 69 -1.58 -18.52 22.53
CA TRP A 69 -1.49 -17.98 21.17
C TRP A 69 -0.84 -16.61 21.10
N GLY A 70 -0.66 -15.90 22.22
CA GLY A 70 -0.10 -14.56 22.20
C GLY A 70 1.36 -14.52 21.74
N LEU A 71 2.14 -15.56 22.02
CA LEU A 71 3.50 -15.68 21.49
C LEU A 71 3.51 -15.75 19.95
N VAL A 72 2.57 -16.48 19.35
CA VAL A 72 2.43 -16.59 17.89
C VAL A 72 2.08 -15.23 17.30
N THR A 73 1.16 -14.50 17.93
CA THR A 73 0.78 -13.14 17.51
C THR A 73 1.94 -12.15 17.61
N ILE A 74 2.77 -12.23 18.66
CA ILE A 74 3.97 -11.39 18.79
C ILE A 74 4.99 -11.73 17.70
N LEU A 75 5.23 -13.01 17.43
CA LEU A 75 6.14 -13.44 16.36
C LEU A 75 5.65 -12.97 14.99
N ASP A 76 4.34 -13.05 14.72
CA ASP A 76 3.73 -12.54 13.50
C ASP A 76 3.93 -11.03 13.36
N LEU A 77 3.70 -10.27 14.44
CA LEU A 77 3.94 -8.82 14.47
C LEU A 77 5.41 -8.48 14.16
N VAL A 78 6.35 -9.19 14.80
CA VAL A 78 7.80 -8.98 14.60
C VAL A 78 8.21 -9.29 13.16
N LEU A 79 7.72 -10.40 12.60
CA LEU A 79 7.97 -10.76 11.21
C LEU A 79 7.42 -9.69 10.26
N GLY A 80 6.21 -9.18 10.53
CA GLY A 80 5.60 -8.09 9.77
C GLY A 80 6.45 -6.82 9.77
N VAL A 81 6.98 -6.41 10.94
CA VAL A 81 7.88 -5.25 11.08
C VAL A 81 9.17 -5.42 10.28
N VAL A 82 9.78 -6.61 10.33
CA VAL A 82 11.02 -6.91 9.59
C VAL A 82 10.77 -6.87 8.08
N CYS A 83 9.71 -7.52 7.61
CA CYS A 83 9.33 -7.52 6.20
C CYS A 83 9.05 -6.10 5.70
N MET A 84 8.27 -5.30 6.45
CA MET A 84 7.97 -3.92 6.03
C MET A 84 9.20 -3.00 6.06
N THR A 85 10.11 -3.20 7.01
CA THR A 85 11.40 -2.50 7.02
C THR A 85 12.17 -2.81 5.74
N ALA A 86 12.27 -4.09 5.34
CA ALA A 86 12.93 -4.46 4.09
C ALA A 86 12.28 -3.80 2.87
N VAL A 87 10.94 -3.76 2.81
CA VAL A 87 10.20 -3.07 1.74
C VAL A 87 10.56 -1.58 1.68
N ILE A 88 10.54 -0.88 2.83
CA ILE A 88 10.86 0.55 2.89
C ILE A 88 12.27 0.82 2.37
N PHE A 89 13.26 0.00 2.73
CA PHE A 89 14.62 0.12 2.21
C PHE A 89 14.76 -0.16 0.71
N THR A 90 13.86 -0.95 0.12
CA THR A 90 13.83 -1.16 -1.34
C THR A 90 13.12 -0.06 -2.11
N VAL A 91 12.13 0.59 -1.50
CA VAL A 91 11.30 1.64 -2.14
C VAL A 91 11.93 3.02 -1.99
N GLU A 92 12.52 3.33 -0.84
CA GLU A 92 13.14 4.63 -0.59
C GLU A 92 14.57 4.67 -1.15
N SER A 93 14.81 5.57 -2.11
CA SER A 93 16.13 5.76 -2.74
C SER A 93 17.18 6.32 -1.75
N ASP A 94 16.75 7.02 -0.70
CA ASP A 94 17.62 7.59 0.34
C ASP A 94 17.56 6.76 1.62
N TRP A 95 18.70 6.17 1.99
CA TRP A 95 18.86 5.34 3.18
C TRP A 95 18.53 6.08 4.48
N LYS A 96 18.66 7.42 4.54
CA LYS A 96 18.32 8.20 5.73
C LYS A 96 16.82 8.33 5.92
N LYS A 97 16.06 8.48 4.82
CA LYS A 97 14.59 8.49 4.86
C LYS A 97 14.07 7.11 5.20
N ALA A 98 14.65 6.05 4.62
CA ALA A 98 14.32 4.68 4.99
C ALA A 98 14.50 4.44 6.49
N ALA A 99 15.67 4.79 7.05
CA ALA A 99 15.93 4.64 8.49
C ALA A 99 14.97 5.47 9.37
N MET A 100 14.61 6.69 8.95
CA MET A 100 13.66 7.55 9.65
C MET A 100 12.27 6.92 9.75
N TRP A 101 11.84 6.18 8.73
CA TRP A 101 10.54 5.49 8.73
C TRP A 101 10.61 4.10 9.36
N SER A 102 11.72 3.39 9.24
CA SER A 102 11.88 2.04 9.78
C SER A 102 12.04 2.01 11.30
N VAL A 103 12.80 2.94 11.89
CA VAL A 103 13.03 2.94 13.36
C VAL A 103 11.73 3.06 14.15
N PRO A 104 10.78 3.96 13.82
CA PRO A 104 9.51 4.06 14.54
C PRO A 104 8.60 2.83 14.38
N ILE A 105 8.74 2.03 13.31
CA ILE A 105 7.94 0.81 13.11
C ILE A 105 8.25 -0.24 14.19
N TYR A 106 9.48 -0.30 14.73
CA TYR A 106 9.78 -1.22 15.82
C TYR A 106 9.08 -0.88 17.14
N PHE A 107 8.62 0.36 17.31
CA PHE A 107 7.95 0.82 18.53
C PHE A 107 6.43 0.93 18.36
N LEU A 108 5.98 1.45 17.21
CA LEU A 108 4.56 1.70 16.93
C LEU A 108 3.95 0.67 15.97
N GLY A 109 4.76 -0.26 15.44
CA GLY A 109 4.33 -1.36 14.59
C GLY A 109 3.53 -0.90 13.37
N ASN A 110 2.38 -1.54 13.22
CA ASN A 110 1.48 -1.37 12.08
C ASN A 110 0.91 0.05 11.94
N ILE A 111 0.92 0.87 12.99
CA ILE A 111 0.45 2.26 12.92
C ILE A 111 1.36 3.09 12.02
N VAL A 112 2.68 3.02 12.24
CA VAL A 112 3.65 3.75 11.42
C VAL A 112 3.67 3.18 10.00
N THR A 113 3.56 1.85 9.87
CA THR A 113 3.43 1.20 8.55
C THR A 113 2.21 1.73 7.78
N ALA A 114 1.04 1.81 8.43
CA ALA A 114 -0.18 2.31 7.81
C ALA A 114 -0.03 3.78 7.38
N VAL A 115 0.55 4.63 8.25
CA VAL A 115 0.84 6.04 7.92
C VAL A 115 1.82 6.13 6.74
N TRP A 116 2.89 5.34 6.76
CA TRP A 116 3.87 5.32 5.67
C TRP A 116 3.22 4.94 4.34
N ILE A 117 2.41 3.86 4.32
CA ILE A 117 1.66 3.45 3.13
C ILE A 117 0.76 4.59 2.66
N LEU A 118 -0.05 5.19 3.55
CA LEU A 118 -0.93 6.31 3.19
C LEU A 118 -0.17 7.49 2.58
N THR A 119 1.01 7.83 3.11
CA THR A 119 1.84 8.93 2.58
C THR A 119 2.56 8.61 1.26
N ARG A 120 2.57 7.33 0.83
CA ARG A 120 3.28 6.85 -0.37
C ARG A 120 2.37 6.17 -1.39
N LEU A 121 1.08 6.05 -1.11
CA LEU A 121 0.07 5.59 -2.06
C LEU A 121 0.14 6.38 -3.38
N ASP A 122 0.48 7.66 -3.34
CA ASP A 122 0.60 8.47 -4.55
C ASP A 122 1.86 8.13 -5.37
N GLN A 123 3.00 7.91 -4.72
CA GLN A 123 4.26 7.59 -5.40
C GLN A 123 4.30 6.18 -5.98
N ILE A 124 3.61 5.21 -5.35
CA ILE A 124 3.53 3.84 -5.84
C ILE A 124 2.67 3.76 -7.12
N THR A 125 1.72 4.68 -7.28
CA THR A 125 0.84 4.75 -8.46
C THR A 125 1.39 5.64 -9.57
N ASP A 126 2.08 6.74 -9.25
CA ASP A 126 2.64 7.69 -10.24
C ASP A 126 3.86 7.14 -11.01
N SER A 127 4.37 5.96 -10.67
CA SER A 127 5.55 5.35 -11.33
C SER A 127 5.25 4.72 -12.71
N LYS A 128 4.14 5.07 -13.37
CA LYS A 128 3.82 4.60 -14.73
C LYS A 128 3.79 5.75 -15.71
#